data_AF-A0AA35T9L9-F1
#
_entry.id   AF-A0AA35T9L9-F1
#
_cell.length_a   1.000
_cell.length_b   1.000
_cell.length_c   1.000
_cell.angle_alpha   90.00
_cell.angle_beta   90.00
_cell.angle_gamma   90.00
#
_symmetry.space_group_name_H-M   'P 1'
#
loop_
_entity.id
_entity.type
_entity.pdbx_description
1 polymer ?
#
loop_
_entity_poly.entity_id
_entity_poly.type
_entity_poly.pdbx_seq_one_letter_code
_entity_poly.pdbx_strand_id
1 'polypeptide(L)'
;MAEGLSEGGSGSLVLSKLSAPTVSRFQPVGRWYESRARHVRLLSGGSSGGGVVGESEEEGEEGRGDEINPLLLDPTQWKDQDHYVLLGLGKLRWQATQQDIRKAYRQKVLVHHPDKQQQSSGEGEGDDHFKCIKIDSAFEEVNTFYTFWYNFESWREFSYMDEENLKKAENRDERRWMEKQNRAVRLKRKKEETTRIRTLVDTAYSLDPRIKRFREEEKAEKEARKRARAEAARQEAEEKERVEQQRLAEARERREREELANKAQAAQAKKEKEAAKKGEVVAGRLEDLEALCESLSLEQLQGLNERLRGGREEEGRTAVEEALLVKRQREEAELAAQARVSQTGAQGQGGGGGGGGRGVLSDKDWSREEVQLLVKAVALHPSGTNKRWEVIAGFVHDHSKERGTRPKTPKQVIQKVKSLHKLEASQRDSENCQAFTEFQQTLNSRTPVVEATPTERYDRLPWTTDEQKLLEKALRTYPASTAERWERISEMVGSRSKTECVARCKELVARVKAKKQSS
;
A
#
# COMPACT_ATOMS: atom_id res chain seq x y z
N MET A 1 17.04 74.38 73.02
CA MET A 1 18.00 75.49 73.23
C MET A 1 19.39 74.89 73.33
N ALA A 2 20.44 75.71 73.29
CA ALA A 2 21.84 75.29 73.39
C ALA A 2 22.16 74.75 74.83
N GLU A 3 23.33 74.20 75.18
CA GLU A 3 24.71 74.42 74.73
C GLU A 3 25.62 73.19 74.95
N GLY A 4 26.86 73.25 74.44
CA GLY A 4 28.06 73.05 75.29
C GLY A 4 28.62 71.65 75.54
N LEU A 5 29.63 71.28 74.73
CA LEU A 5 30.96 70.73 75.13
C LEU A 5 31.05 69.93 76.46
N SER A 6 31.56 68.69 76.51
CA SER A 6 32.97 68.39 76.22
C SER A 6 33.32 66.89 76.40
N GLU A 7 34.40 66.50 75.72
CA GLU A 7 35.43 65.49 76.05
C GLU A 7 35.13 64.21 76.88
N GLY A 8 35.50 63.06 76.29
CA GLY A 8 36.50 62.19 76.92
C GLY A 8 36.10 61.32 78.12
N GLY A 9 35.22 60.34 77.92
CA GLY A 9 35.01 59.29 78.93
C GLY A 9 34.33 58.04 78.39
N SER A 10 35.05 56.91 78.34
CA SER A 10 34.50 55.58 78.05
C SER A 10 33.72 55.01 79.26
N GLY A 11 32.59 55.64 79.59
CA GLY A 11 31.67 55.20 80.64
C GLY A 11 30.46 54.45 80.10
N SER A 12 30.28 53.19 80.51
CA SER A 12 29.08 52.41 80.16
C SER A 12 27.86 52.85 80.99
N LEU A 13 26.82 53.36 80.32
CA LEU A 13 25.54 53.71 80.93
C LEU A 13 24.64 52.47 81.12
N VAL A 14 24.22 52.21 82.36
CA VAL A 14 23.24 51.15 82.69
C VAL A 14 21.84 51.66 82.42
N LEU A 15 21.21 51.20 81.34
CA LEU A 15 19.91 51.70 80.86
C LEU A 15 18.70 51.20 81.68
N SER A 16 18.77 50.03 82.33
CA SER A 16 17.76 49.54 83.27
C SER A 16 18.24 48.28 84.01
N LYS A 17 17.53 47.89 85.09
CA LYS A 17 17.67 46.57 85.73
C LYS A 17 16.63 45.61 85.14
N LEU A 18 17.06 44.42 84.71
CA LEU A 18 16.14 43.35 84.28
C LEU A 18 15.29 42.85 85.46
N SER A 19 14.04 42.50 85.19
CA SER A 19 13.17 41.85 86.17
C SER A 19 13.65 40.43 86.50
N ALA A 20 13.39 39.99 87.74
CA ALA A 20 13.76 38.64 88.18
C ALA A 20 13.01 37.57 87.37
N PRO A 21 13.65 36.42 87.06
CA PRO A 21 13.04 35.38 86.24
C PRO A 21 11.88 34.67 86.96
N THR A 22 10.71 34.64 86.33
CA THR A 22 9.53 33.94 86.84
C THR A 22 9.55 32.46 86.44
N VAL A 23 9.50 31.55 87.41
CA VAL A 23 9.42 30.10 87.16
C VAL A 23 7.96 29.69 86.93
N SER A 24 7.56 29.54 85.67
CA SER A 24 6.26 28.97 85.30
C SER A 24 6.31 27.44 85.23
N ARG A 25 5.36 26.75 85.85
CA ARG A 25 5.15 25.30 85.68
C ARG A 25 4.25 25.05 84.47
N PHE A 26 4.79 24.38 83.46
CA PHE A 26 4.03 23.93 82.29
C PHE A 26 3.57 22.47 82.50
N GLN A 27 2.31 22.16 82.16
CA GLN A 27 1.88 20.76 82.08
C GLN A 27 2.36 20.15 80.75
N PRO A 28 2.97 18.96 80.76
CA PRO A 28 3.42 18.31 79.54
C PRO A 28 2.22 17.66 78.82
N VAL A 29 1.70 18.34 77.81
CA VAL A 29 0.63 17.85 76.94
C VAL A 29 1.13 17.71 75.50
N GLY A 30 0.65 16.68 74.79
CA GLY A 30 0.96 16.44 73.38
C GLY A 30 1.45 15.02 73.07
N ARG A 31 1.30 14.62 71.80
CA ARG A 31 1.54 13.25 71.29
C ARG A 31 2.95 12.72 71.60
N TRP A 32 3.94 13.60 71.62
CA TRP A 32 5.34 13.27 71.93
C TRP A 32 5.56 12.93 73.40
N TYR A 33 4.88 13.62 74.32
CA TYR A 33 4.95 13.29 75.76
C TYR A 33 4.23 11.97 76.06
N GLU A 34 3.07 11.73 75.45
CA GLU A 34 2.39 10.44 75.57
C GLU A 34 3.25 9.27 75.07
N SER A 35 3.92 9.42 73.93
CA SER A 35 4.82 8.38 73.41
C SER A 35 5.97 8.07 74.39
N ARG A 36 6.57 9.11 74.99
CA ARG A 36 7.61 8.92 76.02
C ARG A 36 7.07 8.30 77.31
N ALA A 37 5.87 8.68 77.76
CA ALA A 37 5.24 8.09 78.94
C ALA A 37 4.90 6.60 78.74
N ARG A 38 4.50 6.20 77.52
CA ARG A 38 4.32 4.79 77.14
C ARG A 38 5.64 4.03 77.16
N HIS A 39 6.72 4.58 76.60
CA HIS A 39 8.06 3.98 76.62
C HIS A 39 8.60 3.76 78.05
N VAL A 40 8.47 4.76 78.93
CA VAL A 40 8.95 4.64 80.32
C VAL A 40 8.14 3.62 81.14
N ARG A 41 6.84 3.47 80.88
CA ARG A 41 6.02 2.41 81.50
C ARG A 41 6.44 1.00 81.06
N LEU A 42 6.81 0.82 79.79
CA LEU A 42 7.30 -0.47 79.29
C LEU A 42 8.65 -0.85 79.93
N LEU A 43 9.53 0.12 80.17
CA LEU A 43 10.83 -0.11 80.82
C LEU A 43 10.74 -0.40 82.33
N SER A 44 9.67 0.05 83.00
CA SER A 44 9.47 -0.15 84.45
C SER A 44 8.69 -1.42 84.81
N GLY A 45 8.30 -2.24 83.82
CA GLY A 45 7.39 -3.38 83.99
C GLY A 45 8.04 -4.72 84.37
N GLY A 46 9.38 -4.82 84.38
CA GLY A 46 10.12 -6.05 84.62
C GLY A 46 10.83 -6.08 85.97
N SER A 47 10.18 -6.62 87.00
CA SER A 47 10.81 -6.92 88.30
C SER A 47 10.80 -8.43 88.54
N SER A 48 11.99 -9.03 88.71
CA SER A 48 12.31 -10.16 89.62
C SER A 48 13.63 -10.85 89.24
N GLY A 49 14.49 -11.12 90.23
CA GLY A 49 15.66 -12.02 90.10
C GLY A 49 17.01 -11.29 90.11
N GLY A 50 17.87 -11.59 91.08
CA GLY A 50 19.21 -11.01 91.19
C GLY A 50 20.29 -12.03 91.62
N GLY A 51 21.56 -11.61 91.53
CA GLY A 51 22.77 -12.39 91.87
C GLY A 51 23.21 -13.30 90.72
N VAL A 52 24.45 -13.26 90.21
CA VAL A 52 25.76 -13.16 90.89
C VAL A 52 26.78 -12.53 89.92
N VAL A 53 27.83 -11.89 90.44
CA VAL A 53 28.93 -11.29 89.66
C VAL A 53 29.96 -12.35 89.24
N GLY A 54 30.32 -12.36 87.97
CA GLY A 54 31.49 -13.06 87.44
C GLY A 54 32.06 -12.24 86.28
N GLU A 55 33.29 -11.74 86.43
CA GLU A 55 33.97 -10.96 85.39
C GLU A 55 34.40 -11.86 84.23
N SER A 56 34.10 -11.44 83.01
CA SER A 56 34.74 -11.92 81.77
C SER A 56 34.59 -10.81 80.73
N GLU A 57 35.69 -10.50 80.04
CA GLU A 57 35.77 -9.37 79.12
C GLU A 57 35.06 -9.71 77.79
N GLU A 58 33.84 -9.20 77.61
CA GLU A 58 33.24 -9.06 76.28
C GLU A 58 33.48 -7.64 75.77
N GLU A 59 34.33 -7.50 74.74
CA GLU A 59 34.36 -6.29 73.92
C GLU A 59 32.99 -6.16 73.24
N GLY A 60 32.18 -5.22 73.73
CA GLY A 60 30.79 -5.08 73.30
C GLY A 60 30.66 -4.80 71.80
N GLU A 61 30.11 -5.77 71.07
CA GLU A 61 29.53 -5.57 69.75
C GLU A 61 28.45 -4.48 69.87
N GLU A 62 28.78 -3.23 69.51
CA GLU A 62 27.83 -2.12 69.58
C GLU A 62 26.64 -2.41 68.66
N GLY A 63 25.54 -2.81 69.28
CA GLY A 63 24.35 -3.32 68.60
C GLY A 63 23.93 -2.45 67.41
N ARG A 64 23.75 -3.15 66.28
CA ARG A 64 23.26 -2.67 64.99
C ARG A 64 21.85 -2.07 65.10
N GLY A 65 21.77 -0.88 65.67
CA GLY A 65 20.52 -0.15 65.90
C GLY A 65 19.97 0.44 64.61
N ASP A 66 18.91 -0.17 64.09
CA ASP A 66 17.96 0.33 63.09
C ASP A 66 18.52 1.39 62.13
N GLU A 67 19.28 0.93 61.13
CA GLU A 67 19.75 1.76 60.02
C GLU A 67 18.56 2.28 59.20
N ILE A 68 18.05 3.47 59.54
CA ILE A 68 17.11 4.20 58.68
C ILE A 68 17.80 4.45 57.34
N ASN A 69 17.32 3.75 56.30
CA ASN A 69 17.90 3.80 54.97
C ASN A 69 17.75 5.23 54.38
N PRO A 70 18.85 5.97 54.14
CA PRO A 70 18.76 7.36 53.69
C PRO A 70 18.04 7.54 52.34
N LEU A 71 17.98 6.48 51.53
CA LEU A 71 17.34 6.48 50.21
C LEU A 71 15.80 6.45 50.28
N LEU A 72 15.20 6.23 51.46
CA LEU A 72 13.75 6.21 51.66
C LEU A 72 13.20 7.56 52.19
N LEU A 73 14.07 8.56 52.40
CA LEU A 73 13.68 9.86 52.95
C LEU A 73 13.48 10.89 51.83
N ASP A 74 12.30 11.50 51.80
CA ASP A 74 11.97 12.59 50.87
C ASP A 74 12.87 13.82 51.14
N PRO A 75 13.71 14.26 50.17
CA PRO A 75 14.59 15.42 50.35
C PRO A 75 13.86 16.73 50.65
N THR A 76 12.56 16.83 50.32
CA THR A 76 11.77 18.04 50.55
C THR A 76 11.35 18.21 52.01
N GLN A 77 11.27 17.11 52.77
CA GLN A 77 10.79 17.08 54.17
C GLN A 77 11.91 17.18 55.22
N TRP A 78 13.05 17.77 54.85
CA TRP A 78 14.24 17.85 55.72
C TRP A 78 13.96 18.44 57.12
N LYS A 79 13.04 19.38 57.27
CA LYS A 79 12.75 20.04 58.56
C LYS A 79 12.20 19.09 59.64
N ASP A 80 11.52 18.02 59.22
CA ASP A 80 10.87 17.06 60.11
C ASP A 80 11.75 15.82 60.35
N GLN A 81 12.95 15.77 59.74
CA GLN A 81 13.88 14.64 59.80
C GLN A 81 14.95 14.83 60.88
N ASP A 82 15.16 13.79 61.69
CA ASP A 82 16.23 13.74 62.68
C ASP A 82 17.57 13.48 61.98
N HIS A 83 18.37 14.53 61.79
CA HIS A 83 19.68 14.43 61.14
C HIS A 83 20.74 13.75 62.03
N TYR A 84 20.55 13.74 63.35
CA TYR A 84 21.38 12.95 64.25
C TYR A 84 20.95 11.48 64.21
N VAL A 85 19.62 11.25 64.12
CA VAL A 85 18.96 10.06 63.52
C VAL A 85 19.81 9.42 62.41
N LEU A 86 19.92 10.21 61.33
CA LEU A 86 20.45 9.80 60.04
C LEU A 86 21.97 9.52 60.03
N LEU A 87 22.77 9.99 61.00
CA LEU A 87 24.23 9.98 60.88
C LEU A 87 25.03 8.74 61.36
N GLY A 88 24.60 7.79 62.19
CA GLY A 88 23.59 7.84 63.24
C GLY A 88 24.22 8.22 64.57
N LEU A 89 24.26 9.51 64.85
CA LEU A 89 24.70 10.10 66.13
C LEU A 89 23.55 10.20 67.13
N GLY A 90 22.57 9.29 67.04
CA GLY A 90 21.31 9.32 67.78
C GLY A 90 21.44 9.31 69.30
N LYS A 91 22.52 8.70 69.81
CA LYS A 91 22.87 8.70 71.24
C LYS A 91 23.41 10.07 71.71
N LEU A 92 24.17 10.77 70.86
CA LEU A 92 24.83 12.05 71.21
C LEU A 92 23.94 13.28 70.92
N ARG A 93 23.16 13.26 69.83
CA ARG A 93 22.30 14.38 69.38
C ARG A 93 23.04 15.73 69.48
N TRP A 94 22.51 16.68 70.24
CA TRP A 94 23.06 18.02 70.46
C TRP A 94 24.41 18.06 71.19
N GLN A 95 24.86 16.95 71.78
CA GLN A 95 26.18 16.81 72.42
C GLN A 95 27.27 16.34 71.45
N ALA A 96 26.93 15.97 70.20
CA ALA A 96 27.91 15.55 69.21
C ALA A 96 28.83 16.70 68.79
N THR A 97 30.14 16.48 68.78
CA THR A 97 31.09 17.53 68.37
C THR A 97 31.12 17.70 66.86
N GLN A 98 31.64 18.83 66.40
CA GLN A 98 31.90 19.07 64.97
C GLN A 98 32.84 18.02 64.34
N GLN A 99 33.69 17.36 65.12
CA GLN A 99 34.55 16.28 64.62
C GLN A 99 33.76 14.98 64.43
N ASP A 100 32.86 14.64 65.35
CA ASP A 100 32.00 13.45 65.28
C ASP A 100 31.04 13.53 64.09
N ILE A 101 30.38 14.68 63.92
CA ILE A 101 29.48 14.95 62.78
C ILE A 101 30.23 14.79 61.45
N ARG A 102 31.45 15.34 61.35
CA ARG A 102 32.29 15.21 60.13
C ARG A 102 32.79 13.77 59.92
N LYS A 103 33.08 13.02 60.98
CA LYS A 103 33.52 11.62 60.91
C LYS A 103 32.37 10.72 60.41
N ALA A 104 31.21 10.84 61.04
CA ALA A 104 29.98 10.16 60.67
C ALA A 104 29.53 10.48 59.23
N TYR A 105 29.55 11.77 58.85
CA TYR A 105 29.23 12.20 57.48
C TYR A 105 30.19 11.60 56.45
N ARG A 106 31.51 11.62 56.70
CA ARG A 106 32.48 10.97 55.80
C ARG A 106 32.26 9.46 55.68
N GLN A 107 31.94 8.78 56.78
CA GLN A 107 31.61 7.35 56.74
C GLN A 107 30.36 7.09 55.89
N LYS A 108 29.27 7.85 56.08
CA LYS A 108 28.05 7.72 55.26
C LYS A 108 28.29 8.07 53.78
N VAL A 109 29.06 9.11 53.48
CA VAL A 109 29.45 9.44 52.09
C VAL A 109 30.28 8.32 51.47
N LEU A 110 31.17 7.65 52.22
CA LEU A 110 31.95 6.52 51.71
C LEU A 110 31.12 5.24 51.50
N VAL A 111 30.03 5.04 52.25
CA VAL A 111 29.12 3.89 52.10
C VAL A 111 28.10 4.13 50.97
N HIS A 112 27.55 5.35 50.89
CA HIS A 112 26.54 5.73 49.90
C HIS A 112 27.12 6.52 48.71
N HIS A 113 28.43 6.43 48.46
CA HIS A 113 29.01 7.02 47.25
C HIS A 113 28.46 6.28 46.02
N PRO A 114 27.98 6.97 44.97
CA PRO A 114 27.39 6.30 43.80
C PRO A 114 28.35 5.28 43.17
N ASP A 115 29.63 5.62 43.12
CA ASP A 115 30.74 4.79 42.61
C ASP A 115 30.93 3.45 43.36
N LYS A 116 30.43 3.33 44.61
CA LYS A 116 30.49 2.07 45.38
C LYS A 116 29.16 1.30 45.41
N GLN A 117 28.02 1.97 45.26
CA GLN A 117 26.73 1.28 45.20
C GLN A 117 26.60 0.43 43.92
N GLN A 118 27.29 0.80 42.84
CA GLN A 118 27.39 0.04 41.58
C GLN A 118 27.86 -1.43 41.71
N GLN A 119 28.50 -1.82 42.82
CA GLN A 119 28.97 -3.20 43.04
C GLN A 119 28.05 -4.07 43.91
N SER A 120 27.02 -3.50 44.57
CA SER A 120 26.24 -4.21 45.60
C SER A 120 24.72 -4.16 45.47
N SER A 121 24.15 -3.30 44.62
CA SER A 121 22.72 -3.26 44.35
C SER A 121 22.41 -3.59 42.90
N GLY A 122 21.80 -4.75 42.66
CA GLY A 122 21.03 -4.98 41.45
C GLY A 122 19.79 -4.07 41.41
N GLU A 123 19.32 -3.78 40.19
CA GLU A 123 18.01 -3.20 39.90
C GLU A 123 17.71 -1.82 40.54
N GLY A 124 18.36 -0.79 40.00
CA GLY A 124 17.90 0.59 40.08
C GLY A 124 17.51 1.10 38.68
N GLU A 125 16.20 1.30 38.43
CA GLU A 125 15.62 1.67 37.12
C GLU A 125 16.14 2.99 36.53
N GLY A 126 16.83 3.83 37.32
CA GLY A 126 17.40 5.11 36.87
C GLY A 126 18.75 5.00 36.15
N ASP A 127 19.49 3.90 36.31
CA ASP A 127 20.89 3.79 35.86
C ASP A 127 21.04 3.03 34.51
N ASP A 128 19.94 2.48 33.99
CA ASP A 128 19.92 1.75 32.71
C ASP A 128 20.10 2.66 31.48
N HIS A 129 19.80 3.96 31.60
CA HIS A 129 19.91 4.91 30.48
C HIS A 129 21.34 5.11 29.94
N PHE A 130 22.35 4.90 30.79
CA PHE A 130 23.77 5.06 30.43
C PHE A 130 24.58 3.75 30.52
N LYS A 131 23.95 2.60 30.83
CA LYS A 131 24.61 1.31 30.65
C LYS A 131 24.91 1.13 29.17
N CYS A 132 26.20 1.25 28.83
CA CYS A 132 26.73 1.07 27.49
C CYS A 132 26.17 -0.24 26.91
N ILE A 133 25.25 -0.06 25.97
CA ILE A 133 24.19 -1.02 25.68
C ILE A 133 24.81 -2.38 25.31
N LYS A 134 24.31 -3.47 25.91
CA LYS A 134 24.85 -4.83 25.72
C LYS A 134 24.86 -5.24 24.24
N ILE A 135 25.69 -6.21 23.89
CA ILE A 135 25.79 -6.76 22.51
C ILE A 135 24.43 -7.32 22.06
N ASP A 136 23.62 -7.77 23.01
CA ASP A 136 22.40 -8.57 22.81
C ASP A 136 21.11 -7.73 22.93
N SER A 137 21.23 -6.42 23.14
CA SER A 137 20.08 -5.52 23.31
C SER A 137 19.17 -5.45 22.09
N ALA A 138 17.87 -5.33 22.36
CA ALA A 138 16.83 -5.30 21.34
C ALA A 138 16.95 -4.07 20.42
N PHE A 139 16.45 -4.21 19.19
CA PHE A 139 16.44 -3.12 18.21
C PHE A 139 15.75 -1.86 18.75
N GLU A 140 14.68 -1.99 19.54
CA GLU A 140 13.93 -0.87 20.12
C GLU A 140 14.76 -0.06 21.12
N GLU A 141 15.56 -0.70 21.97
CA GLU A 141 16.48 -0.04 22.90
C GLU A 141 17.55 0.75 22.14
N VAL A 142 18.20 0.09 21.17
CA VAL A 142 19.25 0.69 20.34
C VAL A 142 18.69 1.85 19.51
N ASN A 143 17.49 1.70 18.94
CA ASN A 143 16.80 2.75 18.20
C ASN A 143 16.40 3.93 19.11
N THR A 144 15.97 3.67 20.35
CA THR A 144 15.65 4.71 21.33
C THR A 144 16.89 5.53 21.69
N PHE A 145 18.03 4.87 21.92
CA PHE A 145 19.32 5.54 22.14
C PHE A 145 19.72 6.43 20.97
N TYR A 146 19.71 5.91 19.74
CA TYR A 146 20.06 6.73 18.57
C TYR A 146 19.04 7.85 18.33
N THR A 147 17.75 7.63 18.58
CA THR A 147 16.70 8.66 18.49
C THR A 147 16.94 9.80 19.49
N PHE A 148 17.37 9.51 20.72
CA PHE A 148 17.80 10.54 21.67
C PHE A 148 18.99 11.34 21.11
N TRP A 149 20.04 10.67 20.65
CA TRP A 149 21.26 11.33 20.15
C TRP A 149 21.05 12.15 18.86
N TYR A 150 20.17 11.71 17.95
CA TYR A 150 19.82 12.49 16.76
C TYR A 150 18.99 13.75 17.09
N ASN A 151 18.22 13.72 18.17
CA ASN A 151 17.44 14.83 18.69
C ASN A 151 18.14 15.61 19.82
N PHE A 152 19.40 15.30 20.13
CA PHE A 152 20.12 15.89 21.25
C PHE A 152 20.35 17.40 21.05
N GLU A 153 19.82 18.21 21.97
CA GLU A 153 20.10 19.64 22.03
C GLU A 153 21.12 19.96 23.12
N SER A 154 22.28 20.48 22.71
CA SER A 154 23.33 20.89 23.64
C SER A 154 22.95 22.18 24.38
N TRP A 155 23.03 22.14 25.70
CA TRP A 155 22.91 23.30 26.61
C TRP A 155 24.15 24.21 26.60
N ARG A 156 25.21 23.84 25.88
CA ARG A 156 26.46 24.60 25.81
C ARG A 156 26.25 25.97 25.16
N GLU A 157 26.54 27.03 25.91
CA GLU A 157 26.61 28.40 25.37
C GLU A 157 28.03 28.74 24.89
N PHE A 158 28.13 29.62 23.89
CA PHE A 158 29.38 30.10 23.29
C PHE A 158 29.67 31.58 23.58
N SER A 159 29.04 32.16 24.60
CA SER A 159 29.11 33.60 24.96
C SER A 159 30.52 34.05 25.37
N TYR A 160 31.34 33.15 25.92
CA TYR A 160 32.76 33.40 26.22
C TYR A 160 33.65 33.51 24.97
N MET A 161 33.09 33.26 23.78
CA MET A 161 33.75 33.40 22.48
C MET A 161 33.16 34.56 21.64
N ASP A 162 32.37 35.43 22.25
CA ASP A 162 31.86 36.65 21.63
C ASP A 162 33.05 37.58 21.30
N GLU A 163 33.20 37.96 20.02
CA GLU A 163 34.36 38.71 19.51
C GLU A 163 34.26 40.21 19.84
N GLU A 164 33.03 40.76 19.91
CA GLU A 164 32.80 42.17 20.15
C GLU A 164 32.50 42.48 21.62
N ASN A 165 33.27 43.39 22.22
CA ASN A 165 33.06 43.79 23.61
C ASN A 165 32.00 44.90 23.71
N LEU A 166 30.82 44.54 24.22
CA LEU A 166 29.67 45.44 24.40
C LEU A 166 29.93 46.69 25.27
N LYS A 167 31.03 46.72 26.04
CA LYS A 167 31.46 47.90 26.82
C LYS A 167 32.23 48.93 26.00
N LYS A 168 32.67 48.60 24.78
CA LYS A 168 33.39 49.51 23.87
C LYS A 168 32.49 50.33 22.96
N ALA A 169 31.21 49.97 22.84
CA ALA A 169 30.27 50.69 21.99
C ALA A 169 30.00 52.10 22.54
N GLU A 170 30.21 53.11 21.70
CA GLU A 170 30.01 54.52 22.01
C GLU A 170 28.53 54.87 22.06
N ASN A 171 27.71 54.20 21.23
CA ASN A 171 26.30 54.50 21.06
C ASN A 171 25.38 53.27 21.19
N ARG A 172 24.09 53.51 21.49
CA ARG A 172 23.07 52.46 21.68
C ARG A 172 22.89 51.55 20.46
N ASP A 173 22.93 52.13 19.25
CA ASP A 173 22.72 51.37 18.02
C ASP A 173 23.97 50.57 17.62
N GLU A 174 25.16 51.08 17.92
CA GLU A 174 26.40 50.33 17.83
C GLU A 174 26.37 49.13 18.78
N ARG A 175 26.00 49.32 20.05
CA ARG A 175 25.86 48.22 21.01
C ARG A 175 24.87 47.14 20.52
N ARG A 176 23.74 47.55 19.92
CA ARG A 176 22.77 46.63 19.30
C ARG A 176 23.35 45.90 18.09
N TRP A 177 24.18 46.56 17.30
CA TRP A 177 24.90 45.96 16.18
C TRP A 177 25.92 44.92 16.68
N MET A 178 26.71 45.25 17.71
CA MET A 178 27.64 44.32 18.37
C MET A 178 26.92 43.10 18.97
N GLU A 179 25.82 43.32 19.73
CA GLU A 179 24.96 42.25 20.25
C GLU A 179 24.43 41.33 19.14
N LYS A 180 24.10 41.90 17.96
CA LYS A 180 23.65 41.14 16.79
C LYS A 180 24.78 40.33 16.14
N GLN A 181 26.00 40.88 16.02
CA GLN A 181 27.16 40.14 15.51
C GLN A 181 27.52 38.98 16.42
N ASN A 182 27.66 39.23 17.74
CA ASN A 182 27.92 38.21 18.74
C ASN A 182 26.86 37.10 18.73
N ARG A 183 25.58 37.45 18.64
CA ARG A 183 24.49 36.46 18.48
C ARG A 183 24.65 35.63 17.20
N ALA A 184 25.06 36.23 16.09
CA ALA A 184 25.31 35.51 14.84
C ALA A 184 26.51 34.55 14.99
N VAL A 185 27.60 34.97 15.64
CA VAL A 185 28.76 34.13 15.95
C VAL A 185 28.38 32.96 16.86
N ARG A 186 27.63 33.18 17.96
CA ARG A 186 27.11 32.09 18.81
C ARG A 186 26.22 31.11 18.05
N LEU A 187 25.33 31.61 17.20
CA LEU A 187 24.46 30.75 16.38
C LEU A 187 25.26 29.93 15.36
N LYS A 188 26.33 30.50 14.79
CA LYS A 188 27.27 29.77 13.92
C LYS A 188 27.99 28.65 14.69
N ARG A 189 28.57 28.96 15.85
CA ARG A 189 29.27 27.98 16.71
C ARG A 189 28.33 26.88 17.23
N LYS A 190 27.08 27.21 17.61
CA LYS A 190 26.06 26.19 17.97
C LYS A 190 25.70 25.28 16.79
N LYS A 191 25.61 25.80 15.57
CA LYS A 191 25.40 24.98 14.35
C LYS A 191 26.59 24.07 14.06
N GLU A 192 27.82 24.57 14.21
CA GLU A 192 29.05 23.79 14.05
C GLU A 192 29.14 22.65 15.07
N GLU A 193 28.86 22.93 16.35
CA GLU A 193 28.81 21.91 17.40
C GLU A 193 27.69 20.87 17.17
N THR A 194 26.49 21.32 16.78
CA THR A 194 25.38 20.40 16.42
C THR A 194 25.75 19.51 15.24
N THR A 195 26.49 20.04 14.26
CA THR A 195 26.97 19.27 13.11
C THR A 195 28.05 18.29 13.53
N ARG A 196 28.99 18.69 14.40
CA ARG A 196 30.02 17.82 14.98
C ARG A 196 29.41 16.63 15.72
N ILE A 197 28.41 16.90 16.58
CA ILE A 197 27.69 15.85 17.31
C ILE A 197 26.97 14.91 16.35
N ARG A 198 26.21 15.42 15.37
CA ARG A 198 25.54 14.58 14.35
C ARG A 198 26.53 13.71 13.59
N THR A 199 27.64 14.26 13.13
CA THR A 199 28.66 13.46 12.43
C THR A 199 29.28 12.37 13.30
N LEU A 200 29.41 12.60 14.61
CA LEU A 200 29.87 11.58 15.57
C LEU A 200 28.81 10.48 15.76
N VAL A 201 27.53 10.85 15.86
CA VAL A 201 26.41 9.90 15.96
C VAL A 201 26.29 9.08 14.67
N ASP A 202 26.42 9.71 13.50
CA ASP A 202 26.43 9.03 12.20
C ASP A 202 27.59 8.03 12.06
N THR A 203 28.81 8.40 12.47
CA THR A 203 29.95 7.46 12.43
C THR A 203 29.73 6.31 13.40
N ALA A 204 29.27 6.56 14.64
CA ALA A 204 28.92 5.51 15.60
C ALA A 204 27.84 4.57 15.04
N TYR A 205 26.75 5.11 14.50
CA TYR A 205 25.65 4.34 13.90
C TYR A 205 26.07 3.53 12.67
N SER A 206 27.05 4.03 11.89
CA SER A 206 27.62 3.29 10.76
C SER A 206 28.56 2.15 11.18
N LEU A 207 29.17 2.25 12.36
CA LEU A 207 30.15 1.30 12.87
C LEU A 207 29.53 0.23 13.79
N ASP A 208 28.43 0.54 14.50
CA ASP A 208 27.76 -0.34 15.45
C ASP A 208 27.45 -1.74 14.85
N PRO A 209 28.01 -2.82 15.42
CA PRO A 209 27.79 -4.18 14.94
C PRO A 209 26.33 -4.64 14.96
N ARG A 210 25.51 -4.14 15.89
CA ARG A 210 24.10 -4.52 16.03
C ARG A 210 23.26 -3.88 14.94
N ILE A 211 23.49 -2.60 14.66
CA ILE A 211 22.87 -1.90 13.52
C ILE A 211 23.23 -2.59 12.19
N LYS A 212 24.44 -3.12 12.05
CA LYS A 212 24.80 -3.96 10.89
C LYS A 212 24.00 -5.26 10.84
N ARG A 213 23.93 -6.02 11.93
CA ARG A 213 23.10 -7.24 12.03
C ARG A 213 21.64 -6.97 11.68
N PHE A 214 21.00 -6.00 12.33
CA PHE A 214 19.60 -5.65 12.06
C PHE A 214 19.36 -5.22 10.60
N ARG A 215 20.31 -4.52 9.96
CA ARG A 215 20.24 -4.16 8.53
C ARG A 215 20.43 -5.37 7.61
N GLU A 216 21.28 -6.31 7.98
CA GLU A 216 21.52 -7.54 7.23
C GLU A 216 20.31 -8.48 7.34
N GLU A 217 19.72 -8.61 8.54
CA GLU A 217 18.47 -9.32 8.81
C GLU A 217 17.28 -8.72 8.05
N GLU A 218 17.05 -7.40 8.14
CA GLU A 218 15.95 -6.74 7.41
C GLU A 218 16.12 -6.87 5.88
N LYS A 219 17.36 -6.82 5.38
CA LYS A 219 17.66 -7.06 3.97
C LYS A 219 17.41 -8.52 3.59
N ALA A 220 17.84 -9.47 4.41
CA ALA A 220 17.63 -10.90 4.19
C ALA A 220 16.14 -11.25 4.21
N GLU A 221 15.34 -10.67 5.11
CA GLU A 221 13.89 -10.83 5.16
C GLU A 221 13.23 -10.27 3.89
N LYS A 222 13.60 -9.05 3.46
CA LYS A 222 13.10 -8.44 2.20
C LYS A 222 13.45 -9.28 0.97
N GLU A 223 14.66 -9.84 0.92
CA GLU A 223 15.07 -10.76 -0.14
C GLU A 223 14.33 -12.09 -0.07
N ALA A 224 14.17 -12.70 1.11
CA ALA A 224 13.42 -13.93 1.31
C ALA A 224 11.95 -13.77 0.92
N ARG A 225 11.30 -12.68 1.34
CA ARG A 225 9.93 -12.32 0.94
C ARG A 225 9.79 -12.12 -0.56
N LYS A 226 10.79 -11.52 -1.22
CA LYS A 226 10.82 -11.39 -2.69
C LYS A 226 10.99 -12.75 -3.38
N ARG A 227 11.86 -13.62 -2.87
CA ARG A 227 12.08 -14.98 -3.37
C ARG A 227 10.81 -15.83 -3.21
N ALA A 228 10.24 -15.88 -2.01
CA ALA A 228 8.98 -16.59 -1.72
C ALA A 228 7.82 -16.11 -2.61
N ARG A 229 7.70 -14.80 -2.86
CA ARG A 229 6.69 -14.27 -3.79
C ARG A 229 6.95 -14.70 -5.24
N ALA A 230 8.21 -14.72 -5.68
CA ALA A 230 8.57 -15.17 -7.03
C ALA A 230 8.38 -16.69 -7.20
N GLU A 231 8.63 -17.47 -6.16
CA GLU A 231 8.42 -18.92 -6.14
C GLU A 231 6.92 -19.27 -6.12
N ALA A 232 6.12 -18.62 -5.26
CA ALA A 232 4.66 -18.77 -5.26
C ALA A 232 4.05 -18.40 -6.62
N ALA A 233 4.52 -17.31 -7.27
CA ALA A 233 4.07 -16.92 -8.60
C ALA A 233 4.49 -17.91 -9.70
N ARG A 234 5.63 -18.61 -9.53
CA ARG A 234 6.04 -19.72 -10.43
C ARG A 234 5.16 -20.94 -10.23
N GLN A 235 4.93 -21.36 -8.99
CA GLN A 235 4.06 -22.48 -8.66
C GLN A 235 2.62 -22.25 -9.17
N GLU A 236 2.08 -21.04 -8.98
CA GLU A 236 0.77 -20.65 -9.51
C GLU A 236 0.73 -20.64 -11.05
N ALA A 237 1.83 -20.26 -11.72
CA ALA A 237 1.93 -20.30 -13.19
C ALA A 237 2.03 -21.75 -13.71
N GLU A 238 2.86 -22.59 -13.09
CA GLU A 238 3.02 -24.01 -13.42
C GLU A 238 1.72 -24.78 -13.14
N GLU A 239 0.98 -24.48 -12.08
CA GLU A 239 -0.34 -25.04 -11.82
C GLU A 239 -1.36 -24.61 -12.87
N LYS A 240 -1.44 -23.32 -13.22
CA LYS A 240 -2.32 -22.83 -14.29
C LYS A 240 -2.00 -23.47 -15.64
N GLU A 241 -0.72 -23.62 -15.99
CA GLU A 241 -0.32 -24.29 -17.21
C GLU A 241 -0.75 -25.76 -17.21
N ARG A 242 -0.55 -26.49 -16.10
CA ARG A 242 -1.01 -27.88 -15.96
C ARG A 242 -2.53 -28.00 -16.08
N VAL A 243 -3.30 -27.10 -15.45
CA VAL A 243 -4.77 -27.07 -15.56
C VAL A 243 -5.22 -26.72 -16.97
N GLU A 244 -4.54 -25.80 -17.67
CA GLU A 244 -4.83 -25.50 -19.07
C GLU A 244 -4.50 -26.66 -20.00
N GLN A 245 -3.35 -27.32 -19.82
CA GLN A 245 -2.97 -28.51 -20.57
C GLN A 245 -3.99 -29.64 -20.37
N GLN A 246 -4.46 -29.88 -19.14
CA GLN A 246 -5.54 -30.84 -18.84
C GLN A 246 -6.84 -30.46 -19.55
N ARG A 247 -7.29 -29.21 -19.41
CA ARG A 247 -8.51 -28.71 -20.09
C ARG A 247 -8.42 -28.83 -21.62
N LEU A 248 -7.24 -28.59 -22.20
CA LEU A 248 -6.99 -28.75 -23.63
C LEU A 248 -7.00 -30.22 -24.06
N ALA A 249 -6.48 -31.13 -23.24
CA ALA A 249 -6.53 -32.57 -23.49
C ALA A 249 -7.98 -33.09 -23.43
N GLU A 250 -8.73 -32.77 -22.37
CA GLU A 250 -10.16 -33.12 -22.25
C GLU A 250 -11.00 -32.54 -23.39
N ALA A 251 -10.74 -31.30 -23.81
CA ALA A 251 -11.43 -30.68 -24.94
C ALA A 251 -11.11 -31.36 -26.29
N ARG A 252 -9.89 -31.88 -26.48
CA ARG A 252 -9.53 -32.69 -27.66
C ARG A 252 -10.24 -34.04 -27.62
N GLU A 253 -10.15 -34.76 -26.52
CA GLU A 253 -10.81 -36.06 -26.35
C GLU A 253 -12.33 -35.94 -26.54
N ARG A 254 -12.95 -34.90 -25.99
CA ARG A 254 -14.37 -34.62 -26.19
C ARG A 254 -14.72 -34.39 -27.67
N ARG A 255 -13.91 -33.62 -28.41
CA ARG A 255 -14.10 -33.40 -29.86
C ARG A 255 -13.96 -34.70 -30.65
N GLU A 256 -12.98 -35.53 -30.33
CA GLU A 256 -12.80 -36.85 -30.96
C GLU A 256 -14.00 -37.77 -30.69
N ARG A 257 -14.50 -37.82 -29.46
CA ARG A 257 -15.73 -38.55 -29.10
C ARG A 257 -16.96 -38.01 -29.83
N GLU A 258 -17.13 -36.69 -29.92
CA GLU A 258 -18.23 -36.04 -30.66
C GLU A 258 -18.14 -36.32 -32.18
N GLU A 259 -16.95 -36.30 -32.77
CA GLU A 259 -16.75 -36.69 -34.17
C GLU A 259 -17.09 -38.17 -34.42
N LEU A 260 -16.65 -39.07 -33.56
CA LEU A 260 -16.95 -40.51 -33.67
C LEU A 260 -18.45 -40.77 -33.53
N ALA A 261 -19.12 -40.09 -32.59
CA ALA A 261 -20.57 -40.16 -32.43
C ALA A 261 -21.31 -39.63 -33.67
N ASN A 262 -20.90 -38.48 -34.22
CA ASN A 262 -21.49 -37.90 -35.43
C ASN A 262 -21.28 -38.81 -36.66
N LYS A 263 -20.08 -39.42 -36.80
CA LYS A 263 -19.80 -40.40 -37.86
C LYS A 263 -20.67 -41.66 -37.72
N ALA A 264 -20.88 -42.16 -36.50
CA ALA A 264 -21.76 -43.29 -36.22
C ALA A 264 -23.24 -42.97 -36.52
N GLN A 265 -23.74 -41.82 -36.07
CA GLN A 265 -25.10 -41.35 -36.37
C GLN A 265 -25.32 -41.14 -37.88
N ALA A 266 -24.36 -40.55 -38.59
CA ALA A 266 -24.44 -40.39 -40.05
C ALA A 266 -24.46 -41.74 -40.78
N ALA A 267 -23.67 -42.72 -40.33
CA ALA A 267 -23.68 -44.07 -40.87
C ALA A 267 -25.02 -44.79 -40.61
N GLN A 268 -25.60 -44.61 -39.42
CA GLN A 268 -26.89 -45.19 -39.07
C GLN A 268 -28.05 -44.53 -39.83
N ALA A 269 -28.10 -43.20 -39.90
CA ALA A 269 -29.08 -42.47 -40.70
C ALA A 269 -28.98 -42.80 -42.20
N LYS A 270 -27.78 -43.14 -42.72
CA LYS A 270 -27.62 -43.65 -44.09
C LYS A 270 -28.24 -45.05 -44.25
N LYS A 271 -28.05 -45.96 -43.30
CA LYS A 271 -28.69 -47.29 -43.29
C LYS A 271 -30.21 -47.18 -43.18
N GLU A 272 -30.72 -46.31 -42.31
CA GLU A 272 -32.15 -46.07 -42.12
C GLU A 272 -32.79 -45.48 -43.38
N LYS A 273 -32.13 -44.53 -44.06
CA LYS A 273 -32.61 -44.02 -45.37
C LYS A 273 -32.60 -45.07 -46.47
N GLU A 274 -31.62 -45.98 -46.48
CA GLU A 274 -31.58 -47.08 -47.45
C GLU A 274 -32.68 -48.13 -47.17
N ALA A 275 -32.94 -48.43 -45.89
CA ALA A 275 -34.04 -49.28 -45.47
C ALA A 275 -35.40 -48.65 -45.77
N ALA A 276 -35.58 -47.36 -45.50
CA ALA A 276 -36.79 -46.60 -45.81
C ALA A 276 -37.08 -46.61 -47.33
N LYS A 277 -36.08 -46.36 -48.19
CA LYS A 277 -36.25 -46.48 -49.65
C LYS A 277 -36.65 -47.88 -50.10
N LYS A 278 -36.13 -48.93 -49.47
CA LYS A 278 -36.54 -50.32 -49.75
C LYS A 278 -37.99 -50.57 -49.29
N GLY A 279 -38.39 -50.01 -48.16
CA GLY A 279 -39.78 -50.05 -47.67
C GLY A 279 -40.75 -49.29 -48.57
N GLU A 280 -40.40 -48.09 -49.04
CA GLU A 280 -41.18 -47.25 -49.95
C GLU A 280 -41.46 -47.96 -51.28
N VAL A 281 -40.46 -48.63 -51.86
CA VAL A 281 -40.62 -49.46 -53.08
C VAL A 281 -41.53 -50.67 -52.85
N VAL A 282 -41.59 -51.21 -51.63
CA VAL A 282 -42.50 -52.32 -51.30
C VAL A 282 -43.93 -51.82 -51.02
N ALA A 283 -44.07 -50.66 -50.38
CA ALA A 283 -45.36 -50.03 -50.10
C ALA A 283 -46.09 -49.62 -51.40
N GLY A 284 -45.41 -48.93 -52.31
CA GLY A 284 -46.00 -48.55 -53.60
C GLY A 284 -46.48 -49.75 -54.43
N ARG A 285 -45.76 -50.88 -54.37
CA ARG A 285 -46.19 -52.15 -54.99
C ARG A 285 -47.42 -52.79 -54.34
N LEU A 286 -47.69 -52.47 -53.07
CA LEU A 286 -48.90 -52.90 -52.37
C LEU A 286 -50.09 -52.02 -52.75
N GLU A 287 -49.89 -50.71 -52.79
CA GLU A 287 -50.87 -49.72 -53.25
C GLU A 287 -51.30 -49.99 -54.71
N ASP A 288 -50.35 -50.30 -55.59
CA ASP A 288 -50.60 -50.73 -56.97
C ASP A 288 -51.45 -52.03 -57.03
N LEU A 289 -51.22 -52.98 -56.12
CA LEU A 289 -51.97 -54.25 -56.06
C LEU A 289 -53.43 -54.01 -55.63
N GLU A 290 -53.64 -53.23 -54.57
CA GLU A 290 -54.97 -52.85 -54.09
C GLU A 290 -55.73 -52.05 -55.18
N ALA A 291 -55.06 -51.10 -55.82
CA ALA A 291 -55.57 -50.30 -56.93
C ALA A 291 -56.03 -51.13 -58.13
N LEU A 292 -55.38 -52.27 -58.42
CA LEU A 292 -55.81 -53.24 -59.44
C LEU A 292 -57.01 -54.07 -58.98
N CYS A 293 -57.00 -54.55 -57.73
CA CYS A 293 -58.10 -55.34 -57.17
C CYS A 293 -59.42 -54.56 -57.09
N GLU A 294 -59.39 -53.25 -56.88
CA GLU A 294 -60.59 -52.40 -56.87
C GLU A 294 -61.14 -52.05 -58.26
N SER A 295 -60.29 -52.04 -59.30
CA SER A 295 -60.62 -51.48 -60.62
C SER A 295 -60.84 -52.50 -61.74
N LEU A 296 -60.31 -53.72 -61.59
CA LEU A 296 -60.49 -54.80 -62.55
C LEU A 296 -61.70 -55.67 -62.18
N SER A 297 -62.47 -56.09 -63.19
CA SER A 297 -63.57 -57.04 -62.94
C SER A 297 -63.04 -58.43 -62.56
N LEU A 298 -63.89 -59.27 -61.96
CA LEU A 298 -63.52 -60.63 -61.55
C LEU A 298 -62.92 -61.46 -62.71
N GLU A 299 -63.50 -61.34 -63.91
CA GLU A 299 -63.01 -62.00 -65.13
C GLU A 299 -61.63 -61.47 -65.55
N GLN A 300 -61.40 -60.16 -65.43
CA GLN A 300 -60.11 -59.53 -65.75
C GLN A 300 -59.02 -59.90 -64.72
N LEU A 301 -59.38 -59.99 -63.43
CA LEU A 301 -58.50 -60.48 -62.37
C LEU A 301 -58.18 -61.97 -62.53
N GLN A 302 -59.12 -62.79 -63.01
CA GLN A 302 -58.87 -64.20 -63.33
C GLN A 302 -57.90 -64.35 -64.50
N GLY A 303 -58.13 -63.63 -65.62
CA GLY A 303 -57.20 -63.62 -66.75
C GLY A 303 -55.80 -63.08 -66.40
N LEU A 304 -55.71 -62.07 -65.53
CA LEU A 304 -54.42 -61.60 -65.00
C LEU A 304 -53.74 -62.66 -64.13
N ASN A 305 -54.48 -63.37 -63.27
CA ASN A 305 -53.95 -64.48 -62.46
C ASN A 305 -53.48 -65.67 -63.31
N GLU A 306 -54.13 -65.98 -64.43
CA GLU A 306 -53.69 -67.02 -65.36
C GLU A 306 -52.38 -66.62 -66.06
N ARG A 307 -52.26 -65.36 -66.53
CA ARG A 307 -50.99 -64.81 -67.05
C ARG A 307 -49.88 -64.88 -66.00
N LEU A 308 -50.17 -64.52 -64.76
CA LEU A 308 -49.22 -64.56 -63.63
C LEU A 308 -48.80 -65.99 -63.22
N ARG A 309 -49.68 -66.99 -63.39
CA ARG A 309 -49.36 -68.40 -63.11
C ARG A 309 -48.58 -69.11 -64.22
N GLY A 310 -48.68 -68.63 -65.47
CA GLY A 310 -48.07 -69.27 -66.63
C GLY A 310 -46.72 -68.69 -67.07
N GLY A 311 -46.41 -67.43 -66.74
CA GLY A 311 -45.21 -66.73 -67.20
C GLY A 311 -44.00 -66.84 -66.27
N ARG A 312 -42.83 -66.40 -66.75
CA ARG A 312 -41.66 -66.10 -65.89
C ARG A 312 -41.91 -64.83 -65.07
N GLU A 313 -41.16 -64.65 -63.99
CA GLU A 313 -41.37 -63.54 -63.03
C GLU A 313 -41.38 -62.15 -63.70
N GLU A 314 -40.49 -61.90 -64.68
CA GLU A 314 -40.47 -60.65 -65.44
C GLU A 314 -41.69 -60.49 -66.37
N GLU A 315 -42.17 -61.58 -66.99
CA GLU A 315 -43.37 -61.58 -67.85
C GLU A 315 -44.64 -61.34 -67.01
N GLY A 316 -44.64 -61.80 -65.76
CA GLY A 316 -45.69 -61.49 -64.78
C GLY A 316 -45.68 -60.04 -64.32
N ARG A 317 -44.50 -59.45 -64.09
CA ARG A 317 -44.37 -58.02 -63.75
C ARG A 317 -44.86 -57.13 -64.88
N THR A 318 -44.47 -57.38 -66.13
CA THR A 318 -44.94 -56.58 -67.27
C THR A 318 -46.45 -56.66 -67.44
N ALA A 319 -47.09 -57.81 -67.19
CA ALA A 319 -48.55 -57.95 -67.22
C ALA A 319 -49.27 -57.09 -66.16
N VAL A 320 -48.65 -56.88 -64.98
CA VAL A 320 -49.17 -56.01 -63.91
C VAL A 320 -48.98 -54.53 -64.27
N GLU A 321 -47.81 -54.16 -64.80
CA GLU A 321 -47.53 -52.78 -65.27
C GLU A 321 -48.46 -52.38 -66.44
N GLU A 322 -48.71 -53.28 -67.39
CA GLU A 322 -49.70 -53.09 -68.46
C GLU A 322 -51.10 -52.81 -67.90
N ALA A 323 -51.54 -53.58 -66.90
CA ALA A 323 -52.86 -53.41 -66.29
C ALA A 323 -52.99 -52.06 -65.56
N LEU A 324 -51.94 -51.63 -64.83
CA LEU A 324 -51.87 -50.33 -64.16
C LEU A 324 -51.89 -49.17 -65.15
N LEU A 325 -51.19 -49.30 -66.29
CA LEU A 325 -51.18 -48.30 -67.34
C LEU A 325 -52.57 -48.14 -67.97
N VAL A 326 -53.25 -49.26 -68.25
CA VAL A 326 -54.64 -49.25 -68.77
C VAL A 326 -55.62 -48.65 -67.76
N LYS A 327 -55.45 -48.92 -66.45
CA LYS A 327 -56.23 -48.27 -65.39
C LYS A 327 -56.04 -46.74 -65.44
N ARG A 328 -54.80 -46.27 -65.40
CA ARG A 328 -54.45 -44.85 -65.40
C ARG A 328 -55.02 -44.11 -66.62
N GLN A 329 -54.94 -44.72 -67.80
CA GLN A 329 -55.51 -44.17 -69.03
C GLN A 329 -57.05 -44.06 -68.98
N ARG A 330 -57.74 -44.98 -68.30
CA ARG A 330 -59.19 -44.90 -68.07
C ARG A 330 -59.54 -43.78 -67.09
N GLU A 331 -58.83 -43.69 -65.98
CA GLU A 331 -59.02 -42.64 -64.97
C GLU A 331 -58.75 -41.25 -65.55
N GLU A 332 -57.67 -41.07 -66.31
CA GLU A 332 -57.37 -39.81 -67.02
C GLU A 332 -58.45 -39.45 -68.06
N ALA A 333 -58.98 -40.43 -68.79
CA ALA A 333 -60.07 -40.21 -69.73
C ALA A 333 -61.39 -39.83 -69.03
N GLU A 334 -61.69 -40.44 -67.88
CA GLU A 334 -62.87 -40.14 -67.08
C GLU A 334 -62.76 -38.75 -66.42
N LEU A 335 -61.59 -38.41 -65.87
CA LEU A 335 -61.33 -37.09 -65.29
C LEU A 335 -61.35 -35.99 -66.37
N ALA A 336 -60.85 -36.27 -67.57
CA ALA A 336 -60.97 -35.38 -68.73
C ALA A 336 -62.43 -35.22 -69.21
N ALA A 337 -63.28 -36.24 -69.05
CA ALA A 337 -64.71 -36.13 -69.32
C ALA A 337 -65.43 -35.29 -68.25
N GLN A 338 -65.14 -35.52 -66.97
CA GLN A 338 -65.71 -34.73 -65.86
C GLN A 338 -65.27 -33.25 -65.95
N ALA A 339 -64.00 -32.97 -66.27
CA ALA A 339 -63.49 -31.61 -66.46
C ALA A 339 -64.21 -30.86 -67.60
N ARG A 340 -64.63 -31.55 -68.66
CA ARG A 340 -65.44 -30.94 -69.76
C ARG A 340 -66.86 -30.60 -69.32
N VAL A 341 -67.42 -31.32 -68.35
CA VAL A 341 -68.74 -31.03 -67.77
C VAL A 341 -68.66 -29.85 -66.79
N SER A 342 -67.55 -29.71 -66.05
CA SER A 342 -67.39 -28.68 -65.01
C SER A 342 -67.05 -27.27 -65.51
N GLN A 343 -66.61 -27.08 -66.77
CA GLN A 343 -66.19 -25.76 -67.29
C GLN A 343 -67.32 -24.82 -67.73
N THR A 344 -68.59 -25.24 -67.69
CA THR A 344 -69.74 -24.40 -68.06
C THR A 344 -70.32 -23.58 -66.88
N GLY A 345 -69.77 -23.74 -65.67
CA GLY A 345 -70.26 -23.07 -64.46
C GLY A 345 -69.23 -22.16 -63.79
N ALA A 346 -69.64 -20.90 -63.55
CA ALA A 346 -69.04 -19.92 -62.63
C ALA A 346 -67.62 -19.39 -62.93
N GLN A 347 -67.56 -18.18 -63.50
CA GLN A 347 -66.40 -17.29 -63.43
C GLN A 347 -66.74 -16.13 -62.46
N GLY A 348 -66.04 -16.01 -61.33
CA GLY A 348 -66.41 -15.01 -60.31
C GLY A 348 -65.43 -14.78 -59.16
N GLN A 349 -64.66 -13.70 -59.29
CA GLN A 349 -64.26 -12.76 -58.23
C GLN A 349 -63.21 -13.18 -57.17
N GLY A 350 -62.10 -12.43 -57.20
CA GLY A 350 -61.00 -12.45 -56.24
C GLY A 350 -61.28 -11.85 -54.85
N GLY A 351 -60.21 -11.67 -54.08
CA GLY A 351 -60.26 -11.05 -52.75
C GLY A 351 -59.02 -11.39 -51.92
N GLY A 352 -58.29 -10.38 -51.47
CA GLY A 352 -56.99 -10.51 -50.78
C GLY A 352 -57.04 -10.86 -49.29
N GLY A 353 -55.86 -10.85 -48.66
CA GLY A 353 -55.70 -11.08 -47.23
C GLY A 353 -54.23 -11.21 -46.84
N GLY A 354 -53.72 -10.34 -45.96
CA GLY A 354 -52.33 -10.35 -45.48
C GLY A 354 -52.19 -11.01 -44.09
N GLY A 355 -50.95 -11.24 -43.64
CA GLY A 355 -50.74 -11.85 -42.31
C GLY A 355 -49.30 -12.05 -41.83
N GLY A 356 -48.67 -10.98 -41.33
CA GLY A 356 -47.83 -10.99 -40.11
C GLY A 356 -46.64 -11.96 -39.97
N GLY A 357 -45.44 -11.51 -40.36
CA GLY A 357 -44.16 -12.09 -39.89
C GLY A 357 -43.55 -11.30 -38.73
N ARG A 358 -43.18 -11.97 -37.61
CA ARG A 358 -42.39 -11.36 -36.52
C ARG A 358 -40.95 -11.12 -36.99
N GLY A 359 -40.59 -9.87 -37.27
CA GLY A 359 -39.23 -9.49 -37.65
C GLY A 359 -38.25 -9.46 -36.47
N VAL A 360 -37.16 -10.21 -36.58
CA VAL A 360 -35.94 -9.99 -35.79
C VAL A 360 -35.36 -8.62 -36.18
N LEU A 361 -35.11 -7.74 -35.21
CA LEU A 361 -34.59 -6.40 -35.48
C LEU A 361 -33.16 -6.48 -36.03
N SER A 362 -32.96 -5.93 -37.23
CA SER A 362 -31.69 -5.96 -37.94
C SER A 362 -30.95 -4.63 -37.81
N ASP A 363 -29.62 -4.63 -37.98
CA ASP A 363 -28.80 -3.43 -37.83
C ASP A 363 -29.05 -2.34 -38.91
N LYS A 364 -29.98 -2.60 -39.84
CA LYS A 364 -30.49 -1.67 -40.87
C LYS A 364 -31.36 -0.54 -40.29
N ASP A 365 -31.80 -0.65 -39.04
CA ASP A 365 -32.68 0.34 -38.38
C ASP A 365 -31.94 1.61 -37.89
N TRP A 366 -30.66 1.80 -38.21
CA TRP A 366 -29.85 2.97 -37.81
C TRP A 366 -29.16 3.61 -39.00
N SER A 367 -29.52 4.86 -39.30
CA SER A 367 -28.84 5.64 -40.33
C SER A 367 -27.45 6.12 -39.85
N ARG A 368 -26.56 6.43 -40.80
CA ARG A 368 -25.21 6.97 -40.48
C ARG A 368 -25.31 8.30 -39.71
N GLU A 369 -26.31 9.12 -40.01
CA GLU A 369 -26.56 10.39 -39.32
C GLU A 369 -27.08 10.17 -37.90
N GLU A 370 -28.02 9.22 -37.70
CA GLU A 370 -28.53 8.86 -36.37
C GLU A 370 -27.41 8.34 -35.45
N VAL A 371 -26.45 7.59 -35.98
CA VAL A 371 -25.28 7.11 -35.23
C VAL A 371 -24.35 8.27 -34.82
N GLN A 372 -24.14 9.26 -35.69
CA GLN A 372 -23.34 10.45 -35.36
C GLN A 372 -24.03 11.33 -34.30
N LEU A 373 -25.35 11.53 -34.43
CA LEU A 373 -26.16 12.22 -33.42
C LEU A 373 -26.13 11.50 -32.08
N LEU A 374 -26.19 10.18 -32.08
CA LEU A 374 -26.08 9.35 -30.88
C LEU A 374 -24.74 9.53 -30.16
N VAL A 375 -23.62 9.46 -30.89
CA VAL A 375 -22.28 9.69 -30.31
C VAL A 375 -22.18 11.10 -29.69
N LYS A 376 -22.68 12.12 -30.40
CA LYS A 376 -22.72 13.51 -29.89
C LYS A 376 -23.58 13.64 -28.62
N ALA A 377 -24.77 13.03 -28.60
CA ALA A 377 -25.68 13.05 -27.45
C ALA A 377 -25.09 12.34 -26.21
N VAL A 378 -24.41 11.22 -26.40
CA VAL A 378 -23.74 10.47 -25.32
C VAL A 378 -22.60 11.28 -24.69
N ALA A 379 -21.88 12.07 -25.49
CA ALA A 379 -20.83 12.97 -25.00
C ALA A 379 -21.39 14.22 -24.30
N LEU A 380 -22.47 14.82 -24.82
CA LEU A 380 -23.14 15.98 -24.22
C LEU A 380 -23.84 15.66 -22.89
N HIS A 381 -24.28 14.41 -22.71
CA HIS A 381 -24.93 13.94 -21.50
C HIS A 381 -24.08 12.84 -20.84
N PRO A 382 -23.06 13.18 -20.04
CA PRO A 382 -22.24 12.20 -19.33
C PRO A 382 -23.03 11.42 -18.25
N SER A 383 -22.41 10.36 -17.72
CA SER A 383 -23.01 9.47 -16.74
C SER A 383 -23.36 10.19 -15.42
N GLY A 384 -24.63 10.15 -15.00
CA GLY A 384 -25.03 10.72 -13.70
C GLY A 384 -26.52 10.88 -13.41
N THR A 385 -27.42 10.76 -14.40
CA THR A 385 -28.86 11.02 -14.21
C THR A 385 -29.76 9.85 -14.64
N ASN A 386 -30.80 9.57 -13.84
CA ASN A 386 -31.71 8.43 -14.05
C ASN A 386 -32.55 8.52 -15.34
N LYS A 387 -32.66 9.69 -15.96
CA LYS A 387 -33.38 9.92 -17.23
C LYS A 387 -32.48 10.09 -18.46
N ARG A 388 -31.17 9.86 -18.32
CA ARG A 388 -30.16 10.06 -19.39
C ARG A 388 -30.57 9.47 -20.75
N TRP A 389 -31.07 8.24 -20.75
CA TRP A 389 -31.41 7.52 -21.98
C TRP A 389 -32.70 8.00 -22.65
N GLU A 390 -33.60 8.66 -21.91
CA GLU A 390 -34.78 9.33 -22.46
C GLU A 390 -34.38 10.62 -23.17
N VAL A 391 -33.49 11.42 -22.55
CA VAL A 391 -32.95 12.66 -23.14
C VAL A 391 -32.14 12.37 -24.40
N ILE A 392 -31.28 11.34 -24.39
CA ILE A 392 -30.52 10.94 -25.57
C ILE A 392 -31.43 10.42 -26.69
N ALA A 393 -32.50 9.68 -26.37
CA ALA A 393 -33.48 9.22 -27.36
C ALA A 393 -34.23 10.38 -28.01
N GLY A 394 -34.69 11.35 -27.21
CA GLY A 394 -35.31 12.59 -27.70
C GLY A 394 -34.35 13.39 -28.59
N PHE A 395 -33.13 13.63 -28.13
CA PHE A 395 -32.12 14.36 -28.91
C PHE A 395 -31.87 13.76 -30.30
N VAL A 396 -31.74 12.43 -30.40
CA VAL A 396 -31.55 11.73 -31.69
C VAL A 396 -32.79 11.84 -32.57
N HIS A 397 -34.00 11.83 -32.01
CA HIS A 397 -35.24 12.02 -32.75
C HIS A 397 -35.39 13.46 -33.27
N ASP A 398 -35.22 14.46 -32.41
CA ASP A 398 -35.42 15.89 -32.72
C ASP A 398 -34.43 16.41 -33.76
N HIS A 399 -33.23 15.83 -33.83
CA HIS A 399 -32.16 16.23 -34.75
C HIS A 399 -32.01 15.32 -35.98
N SER A 400 -32.80 14.25 -36.09
CA SER A 400 -32.81 13.41 -37.30
C SER A 400 -33.47 14.15 -38.46
N LYS A 401 -32.80 14.20 -39.61
CA LYS A 401 -33.31 14.93 -40.80
C LYS A 401 -34.37 14.17 -41.58
N GLU A 402 -34.59 12.88 -41.31
CA GLU A 402 -35.60 12.06 -41.98
C GLU A 402 -36.98 12.17 -41.31
N ARG A 403 -37.85 13.03 -41.88
CA ARG A 403 -39.29 13.05 -41.57
C ARG A 403 -39.94 11.71 -41.94
N GLY A 404 -40.09 10.83 -40.95
CA GLY A 404 -40.72 9.52 -41.11
C GLY A 404 -40.04 8.39 -40.33
N THR A 405 -38.83 8.63 -39.80
CA THR A 405 -38.15 7.65 -38.94
C THR A 405 -38.92 7.45 -37.61
N ARG A 406 -39.14 6.18 -37.23
CA ARG A 406 -39.79 5.85 -35.96
C ARG A 406 -38.87 6.26 -34.79
N PRO A 407 -39.40 6.90 -33.74
CA PRO A 407 -38.59 7.34 -32.61
C PRO A 407 -37.88 6.14 -31.95
N LYS A 408 -36.57 6.24 -31.74
CA LYS A 408 -35.80 5.18 -31.09
C LYS A 408 -36.18 5.11 -29.62
N THR A 409 -36.48 3.92 -29.12
CA THR A 409 -36.71 3.73 -27.68
C THR A 409 -35.41 3.83 -26.89
N PRO A 410 -35.44 4.23 -25.60
CA PRO A 410 -34.25 4.23 -24.74
C PRO A 410 -33.52 2.88 -24.70
N LYS A 411 -34.24 1.76 -24.84
CA LYS A 411 -33.65 0.41 -24.92
C LYS A 411 -32.82 0.20 -26.20
N GLN A 412 -33.31 0.65 -27.36
CA GLN A 412 -32.57 0.58 -28.63
C GLN A 412 -31.32 1.47 -28.60
N VAL A 413 -31.43 2.68 -28.03
CA VAL A 413 -30.31 3.60 -27.79
C VAL A 413 -29.21 2.91 -26.96
N ILE A 414 -29.56 2.34 -25.80
CA ILE A 414 -28.61 1.61 -24.94
C ILE A 414 -27.95 0.44 -25.69
N GLN A 415 -28.73 -0.33 -26.47
CA GLN A 415 -28.23 -1.46 -27.23
C GLN A 415 -27.23 -1.03 -28.32
N LYS A 416 -27.51 0.04 -29.07
CA LYS A 416 -26.60 0.56 -30.10
C LYS A 416 -25.32 1.14 -29.49
N VAL A 417 -25.40 1.90 -28.38
CA VAL A 417 -24.21 2.40 -27.65
C VAL A 417 -23.33 1.25 -27.14
N LYS A 418 -23.92 0.19 -26.57
CA LYS A 418 -23.16 -1.00 -26.16
C LYS A 418 -22.51 -1.71 -27.35
N SER A 419 -23.17 -1.76 -28.51
CA SER A 419 -22.61 -2.31 -29.74
C SER A 419 -21.42 -1.46 -30.25
N LEU A 420 -21.55 -0.13 -30.23
CA LEU A 420 -20.48 0.79 -30.65
C LEU A 420 -19.24 0.70 -29.75
N HIS A 421 -19.39 0.67 -28.41
CA HIS A 421 -18.25 0.48 -27.51
C HIS A 421 -17.57 -0.89 -27.70
N LYS A 422 -18.33 -1.93 -28.07
CA LYS A 422 -17.78 -3.27 -28.36
C LYS A 422 -17.02 -3.29 -29.70
N LEU A 423 -17.53 -2.60 -30.71
CA LEU A 423 -16.83 -2.38 -31.99
C LEU A 423 -15.56 -1.57 -31.79
N GLU A 424 -15.61 -0.48 -31.02
CA GLU A 424 -14.45 0.37 -30.73
C GLU A 424 -13.37 -0.37 -29.93
N ALA A 425 -13.74 -1.22 -28.98
CA ALA A 425 -12.80 -2.11 -28.29
C ALA A 425 -12.15 -3.10 -29.26
N SER A 426 -12.94 -3.79 -30.09
CA SER A 426 -12.43 -4.75 -31.08
C SER A 426 -11.60 -4.11 -32.19
N GLN A 427 -11.88 -2.86 -32.55
CA GLN A 427 -11.09 -2.07 -33.49
C GLN A 427 -9.76 -1.65 -32.86
N ARG A 428 -9.78 -1.12 -31.62
CA ARG A 428 -8.55 -0.82 -30.88
C ARG A 428 -7.67 -2.05 -30.65
N ASP A 429 -8.26 -3.22 -30.40
CA ASP A 429 -7.50 -4.48 -30.29
C ASP A 429 -6.92 -4.92 -31.63
N SER A 430 -7.66 -4.77 -32.74
CA SER A 430 -7.16 -5.07 -34.10
C SER A 430 -6.07 -4.10 -34.55
N GLU A 431 -6.23 -2.81 -34.26
CA GLU A 431 -5.26 -1.75 -34.58
C GLU A 431 -4.00 -1.88 -33.73
N ASN A 432 -4.11 -2.22 -32.44
CA ASN A 432 -2.95 -2.58 -31.62
C ASN A 432 -2.26 -3.86 -32.12
N CYS A 433 -3.01 -4.90 -32.52
CA CYS A 433 -2.42 -6.10 -33.08
C CYS A 433 -1.68 -5.81 -34.39
N GLN A 434 -2.26 -5.01 -35.28
CA GLN A 434 -1.65 -4.61 -36.55
C GLN A 434 -0.40 -3.75 -36.31
N ALA A 435 -0.49 -2.72 -35.48
CA ALA A 435 0.66 -1.88 -35.09
C ALA A 435 1.77 -2.70 -34.42
N PHE A 436 1.44 -3.71 -33.61
CA PHE A 436 2.41 -4.62 -32.99
C PHE A 436 3.05 -5.56 -34.02
N THR A 437 2.31 -6.06 -35.01
CA THR A 437 2.90 -6.87 -36.10
C THR A 437 3.75 -6.04 -37.08
N GLU A 438 3.37 -4.80 -37.40
CA GLU A 438 4.22 -3.88 -38.16
C GLU A 438 5.49 -3.51 -37.37
N PHE A 439 5.37 -3.33 -36.06
CA PHE A 439 6.53 -3.15 -35.16
C PHE A 439 7.45 -4.37 -35.13
N GLN A 440 6.91 -5.60 -35.15
CA GLN A 440 7.74 -6.81 -35.26
C GLN A 440 8.37 -7.00 -36.66
N GLN A 441 7.66 -6.66 -37.74
CA GLN A 441 8.21 -6.71 -39.10
C GLN A 441 9.33 -5.68 -39.31
N THR A 442 9.22 -4.49 -38.69
CA THR A 442 10.27 -3.46 -38.72
C THR A 442 11.48 -3.80 -37.84
N LEU A 443 11.31 -4.61 -36.79
CA LEU A 443 12.42 -5.17 -36.01
C LEU A 443 13.16 -6.30 -36.75
N ASN A 444 12.43 -7.20 -37.43
CA ASN A 444 13.02 -8.38 -38.09
C ASN A 444 13.70 -8.07 -39.44
N SER A 445 13.58 -6.86 -39.97
CA SER A 445 14.08 -6.47 -41.31
C SER A 445 15.43 -5.74 -41.30
N ARG A 446 16.10 -5.60 -40.15
CA ARG A 446 17.30 -4.75 -40.00
C ARG A 446 18.59 -5.53 -39.74
N THR A 447 19.46 -5.60 -40.74
CA THR A 447 20.84 -6.11 -40.62
C THR A 447 21.80 -5.05 -40.04
N PRO A 448 22.98 -5.43 -39.48
CA PRO A 448 23.74 -4.53 -38.61
C PRO A 448 24.93 -3.83 -39.30
N VAL A 449 24.75 -2.59 -39.77
CA VAL A 449 25.85 -1.68 -40.17
C VAL A 449 25.54 -0.21 -39.82
N VAL A 450 26.41 0.37 -38.98
CA VAL A 450 26.81 1.79 -38.76
C VAL A 450 25.74 2.92 -38.71
N GLU A 451 25.81 3.65 -37.59
CA GLU A 451 24.87 4.63 -37.03
C GLU A 451 24.56 5.91 -37.83
N ALA A 452 23.26 6.12 -38.06
CA ALA A 452 22.54 7.41 -37.99
C ALA A 452 21.00 7.17 -37.93
N THR A 453 20.13 8.14 -37.64
CA THR A 453 19.99 9.00 -36.43
C THR A 453 18.49 9.29 -36.22
N PRO A 454 17.80 8.85 -35.15
CA PRO A 454 16.34 9.06 -34.99
C PRO A 454 15.95 10.33 -34.22
N THR A 455 14.80 10.91 -34.59
CA THR A 455 14.13 12.11 -34.03
C THR A 455 12.65 11.74 -33.81
N GLU A 456 11.93 12.08 -32.73
CA GLU A 456 12.29 12.71 -31.45
C GLU A 456 11.32 12.24 -30.34
N ARG A 457 11.85 11.77 -29.20
CA ARG A 457 11.30 12.11 -27.88
C ARG A 457 12.34 13.00 -27.20
N TYR A 458 11.92 14.00 -26.43
CA TYR A 458 12.80 15.00 -25.82
C TYR A 458 13.62 14.47 -24.63
N ASP A 459 14.34 13.37 -24.84
CA ASP A 459 15.27 12.76 -23.89
C ASP A 459 16.72 13.10 -24.27
N ARG A 460 17.16 14.27 -23.81
CA ARG A 460 18.57 14.65 -23.57
C ARG A 460 19.58 14.33 -24.68
N LEU A 461 19.68 15.23 -25.67
CA LEU A 461 20.83 15.29 -26.56
C LEU A 461 22.16 15.30 -25.78
N PRO A 462 23.17 14.48 -26.13
CA PRO A 462 24.47 14.47 -25.47
C PRO A 462 25.13 15.86 -25.43
N TRP A 463 25.93 16.12 -24.39
CA TRP A 463 26.73 17.35 -24.31
C TRP A 463 27.84 17.31 -25.35
N THR A 464 27.86 18.29 -26.27
CA THR A 464 28.96 18.43 -27.24
C THR A 464 30.23 18.92 -26.56
N THR A 465 31.38 18.78 -27.24
CA THR A 465 32.67 19.25 -26.72
C THR A 465 32.70 20.76 -26.50
N ASP A 466 31.98 21.53 -27.30
CA ASP A 466 32.02 23.00 -27.23
C ASP A 466 31.01 23.54 -26.21
N GLU A 467 29.83 22.91 -26.07
CA GLU A 467 28.95 23.13 -24.92
C GLU A 467 29.64 22.83 -23.59
N GLN A 468 30.39 21.72 -23.53
CA GLN A 468 31.16 21.33 -22.34
C GLN A 468 32.26 22.36 -22.01
N LYS A 469 33.01 22.85 -23.01
CA LYS A 469 34.00 23.94 -22.82
C LYS A 469 33.34 25.25 -22.37
N LEU A 470 32.17 25.60 -22.93
CA LEU A 470 31.41 26.79 -22.53
C LEU A 470 30.90 26.65 -21.09
N LEU A 471 30.39 25.49 -20.70
CA LEU A 471 29.98 25.21 -19.32
C LEU A 471 31.16 25.32 -18.34
N GLU A 472 32.32 24.77 -18.67
CA GLU A 472 33.52 24.87 -17.82
C GLU A 472 34.04 26.31 -17.72
N LYS A 473 34.04 27.06 -18.83
CA LYS A 473 34.36 28.50 -18.85
C LYS A 473 33.37 29.32 -18.02
N ALA A 474 32.07 29.03 -18.11
CA ALA A 474 31.03 29.68 -17.32
C ALA A 474 31.14 29.34 -15.83
N LEU A 475 31.42 28.08 -15.48
CA LEU A 475 31.65 27.64 -14.10
C LEU A 475 32.90 28.28 -13.46
N ARG A 476 33.92 28.59 -14.27
CA ARG A 476 35.12 29.34 -13.85
C ARG A 476 34.88 30.84 -13.73
N THR A 477 34.02 31.41 -14.58
CA THR A 477 33.68 32.84 -14.60
C THR A 477 32.69 33.21 -13.49
N TYR A 478 31.75 32.33 -13.19
CA TYR A 478 30.75 32.50 -12.13
C TYR A 478 31.01 31.50 -10.99
N PRO A 479 31.78 31.87 -9.95
CA PRO A 479 32.02 31.02 -8.78
C PRO A 479 30.76 30.81 -7.92
N ALA A 480 30.85 29.94 -6.91
CA ALA A 480 29.72 29.58 -6.05
C ALA A 480 29.16 30.74 -5.20
N SER A 481 29.87 31.87 -5.10
CA SER A 481 29.46 33.10 -4.40
C SER A 481 28.59 34.04 -5.24
N THR A 482 28.46 33.80 -6.55
CA THR A 482 27.67 34.67 -7.45
C THR A 482 26.17 34.45 -7.24
N ALA A 483 25.39 35.51 -7.02
CA ALA A 483 23.93 35.46 -7.04
C ALA A 483 23.41 35.03 -8.43
N GLU A 484 22.30 34.30 -8.49
CA GLU A 484 21.70 33.79 -9.75
C GLU A 484 22.69 33.05 -10.66
N ARG A 485 23.74 32.45 -10.07
CA ARG A 485 24.86 31.77 -10.76
C ARG A 485 24.41 30.91 -11.94
N TRP A 486 23.37 30.11 -11.74
CA TRP A 486 22.91 29.14 -12.73
C TRP A 486 22.19 29.76 -13.94
N GLU A 487 21.64 30.96 -13.79
CA GLU A 487 20.98 31.69 -14.87
C GLU A 487 22.04 32.34 -15.76
N ARG A 488 23.02 33.03 -15.15
CA ARG A 488 24.23 33.54 -15.84
C ARG A 488 25.06 32.44 -16.52
N ILE A 489 25.11 31.24 -15.94
CA ILE A 489 25.73 30.07 -16.58
C ILE A 489 24.91 29.58 -17.78
N SER A 490 23.58 29.46 -17.67
CA SER A 490 22.77 29.05 -18.83
C SER A 490 22.80 30.08 -19.96
N GLU A 491 22.84 31.38 -19.65
CA GLU A 491 23.00 32.45 -20.65
C GLU A 491 24.35 32.35 -21.38
N MET A 492 25.44 32.07 -20.66
CA MET A 492 26.78 31.91 -21.26
C MET A 492 26.94 30.62 -22.06
N VAL A 493 26.16 29.57 -21.76
CA VAL A 493 26.11 28.33 -22.56
C VAL A 493 25.18 28.48 -23.77
N GLY A 494 24.08 29.23 -23.63
CA GLY A 494 23.14 29.61 -24.69
C GLY A 494 22.25 28.48 -25.23
N SER A 495 22.79 27.26 -25.34
CA SER A 495 22.13 26.09 -25.91
C SER A 495 21.44 25.18 -24.89
N ARG A 496 21.69 25.35 -23.59
CA ARG A 496 21.22 24.46 -22.51
C ARG A 496 20.59 25.23 -21.35
N SER A 497 19.52 24.65 -20.81
CA SER A 497 18.77 25.25 -19.70
C SER A 497 19.52 25.21 -18.37
N LYS A 498 19.12 26.10 -17.44
CA LYS A 498 19.71 26.14 -16.07
C LYS A 498 19.64 24.79 -15.35
N THR A 499 18.61 23.97 -15.60
CA THR A 499 18.45 22.65 -14.99
C THR A 499 19.43 21.62 -15.57
N GLU A 500 19.70 21.67 -16.87
CA GLU A 500 20.69 20.80 -17.53
C GLU A 500 22.12 21.13 -17.12
N CYS A 501 22.47 22.42 -17.06
CA CYS A 501 23.78 22.88 -16.57
C CYS A 501 24.05 22.42 -15.12
N VAL A 502 23.04 22.47 -14.25
CA VAL A 502 23.11 21.93 -12.88
C VAL A 502 23.29 20.41 -12.88
N ALA A 503 22.52 19.69 -13.68
CA ALA A 503 22.59 18.22 -13.76
C ALA A 503 23.98 17.76 -14.24
N ARG A 504 24.52 18.40 -15.29
CA ARG A 504 25.85 18.10 -15.81
C ARG A 504 26.95 18.45 -14.82
N CYS A 505 26.86 19.59 -14.12
CA CYS A 505 27.83 19.94 -13.09
C CYS A 505 27.85 18.91 -11.94
N LYS A 506 26.69 18.37 -11.52
CA LYS A 506 26.62 17.29 -10.51
C LYS A 506 27.31 16.01 -11.01
N GLU A 507 27.10 15.65 -12.28
CA GLU A 507 27.73 14.49 -12.91
C GLU A 507 29.26 14.62 -12.95
N LEU A 508 29.78 15.79 -13.34
CA LEU A 508 31.23 16.06 -13.36
C LEU A 508 31.83 15.98 -11.95
N VAL A 509 31.16 16.54 -10.94
CA VAL A 509 31.58 16.42 -9.53
C VAL A 509 31.58 14.96 -9.06
N ALA A 510 30.60 14.16 -9.47
CA ALA A 510 30.57 12.72 -9.16
C ALA A 510 31.73 11.97 -9.83
N ARG A 511 32.00 12.23 -11.12
CA ARG A 511 33.14 11.64 -11.86
C ARG A 511 34.50 12.01 -11.23
N VAL A 512 34.68 13.27 -10.82
CA VAL A 512 35.90 13.72 -10.13
C VAL A 512 36.05 13.08 -8.75
N LYS A 513 34.95 12.96 -7.97
CA LYS A 513 34.97 12.25 -6.68
C LYS A 513 35.32 10.77 -6.85
N ALA A 514 34.71 10.08 -7.81
CA ALA A 514 35.00 8.68 -8.11
C ALA A 514 36.48 8.49 -8.51
N LYS A 515 37.01 9.35 -9.39
CA LYS A 515 38.43 9.30 -9.80
C LYS A 515 39.42 9.60 -8.67
N LYS A 516 38.99 10.36 -7.64
CA LYS A 516 39.75 10.60 -6.39
C LYS A 516 39.55 9.51 -5.33
N GLN A 517 38.59 8.59 -5.52
CA GLN A 517 38.41 7.41 -4.66
C GLN A 517 39.10 6.17 -5.25
N SER A 518 39.37 6.18 -6.56
CA SER A 518 40.11 5.14 -7.29
C SER A 518 41.60 5.47 -7.50
N SER A 519 42.12 6.52 -6.84
CA SER A 519 43.49 7.02 -6.91
C SER A 519 43.92 7.55 -5.56
#